data_AF-A0A9W7DAL1-F1
#
_entry.id   AF-A0A9W7DAL1-F1
#
_cell.length_a   1.000
_cell.length_b   1.000
_cell.length_c   1.000
_cell.angle_alpha   90.00
_cell.angle_beta   90.00
_cell.angle_gamma   90.00
#
_symmetry.space_group_name_H-M   'P 1'
#
loop_
_entity.id
_entity.type
_entity.pdbx_description
1 polymer ?
#
loop_
_entity_poly.entity_id
_entity_poly.type
_entity_poly.pdbx_seq_one_letter_code
_entity_poly.pdbx_strand_id
1 'polypeptide(L)'
;MTNGRTMLLAVFTIILTVAPTCSSAFSFDWFSSDDDANSIDYDSSGTSGGSSGKTNNTNTKPQQPLLNAEDWFLTEQEITDSRGGVPREDLSVYTTGNKVTSFTASNQFYDAVYDDLSKTKEGDQVMLASWLTALVPLKPDVDPTGAKTGFKEVFAGVVERGGNVSILNWASIAGGLYSV
;
A
#
# COMPACT_ATOMS: atom_id res chain seq x y z
N MET A 1 -20.45 52.71 -45.05
CA MET A 1 -19.39 52.14 -44.21
C MET A 1 -20.03 51.20 -43.21
N THR A 2 -20.01 49.89 -43.48
CA THR A 2 -20.38 48.84 -42.53
C THR A 2 -19.82 47.53 -43.10
N ASN A 3 -18.65 47.14 -42.59
CA ASN A 3 -17.91 45.96 -43.02
C ASN A 3 -18.47 44.72 -42.32
N GLY A 4 -19.05 43.79 -43.08
CA GLY A 4 -19.41 42.45 -42.59
C GLY A 4 -18.15 41.60 -42.45
N ARG A 5 -17.77 41.29 -41.20
CA ARG A 5 -16.64 40.39 -40.90
C ARG A 5 -17.13 38.95 -40.91
N THR A 6 -16.67 38.19 -41.90
CA THR A 6 -16.74 36.73 -41.99
C THR A 6 -16.00 36.11 -40.79
N MET A 7 -16.67 35.27 -40.01
CA MET A 7 -16.05 34.51 -38.91
C MET A 7 -15.93 33.04 -39.33
N LEU A 8 -14.70 32.59 -39.62
CA LEU A 8 -14.37 31.19 -39.80
C LEU A 8 -14.13 30.56 -38.41
N LEU A 9 -14.90 29.52 -38.06
CA LEU A 9 -14.61 28.67 -36.90
C LEU A 9 -13.75 27.49 -37.35
N ALA A 10 -12.51 27.42 -36.84
CA ALA A 10 -11.65 26.25 -36.98
C ALA A 10 -11.85 25.32 -35.79
N VAL A 11 -12.25 24.07 -36.05
CA VAL A 11 -12.36 23.00 -35.04
C VAL A 11 -11.06 22.21 -35.05
N PHE A 12 -10.33 22.21 -33.93
CA PHE A 12 -9.15 21.38 -33.71
C PHE A 12 -9.54 20.15 -32.89
N THR A 13 -9.46 18.97 -33.51
CA THR A 13 -9.59 17.67 -32.85
C THR A 13 -8.22 17.19 -32.40
N ILE A 14 -8.00 17.05 -31.09
CA ILE A 14 -6.79 16.45 -30.51
C ILE A 14 -7.07 14.96 -30.24
N ILE A 15 -6.37 14.08 -30.95
CA ILE A 15 -6.37 12.64 -30.68
C ILE A 15 -5.22 12.36 -29.71
N LEU A 16 -5.54 11.92 -28.50
CA LEU A 16 -4.55 11.54 -27.48
C LEU A 16 -4.29 10.03 -27.58
N THR A 17 -3.17 9.64 -28.18
CA THR A 17 -2.71 8.25 -28.20
C THR A 17 -1.90 7.98 -26.93
N VAL A 18 -2.46 7.18 -26.01
CA VAL A 18 -1.74 6.68 -24.83
C VAL A 18 -0.91 5.48 -25.27
N ALA A 19 0.42 5.61 -25.29
CA ALA A 19 1.33 4.47 -25.45
C ALA A 19 1.48 3.75 -24.09
N PRO A 20 1.45 2.41 -24.04
CA PRO A 20 1.68 1.67 -22.80
C PRO A 20 3.16 1.80 -22.39
N THR A 21 3.42 2.33 -21.21
CA THR A 21 4.77 2.33 -20.62
C THR A 21 5.04 0.97 -19.98
N CYS A 22 6.11 0.30 -20.41
CA CYS A 22 6.58 -0.95 -19.82
C CYS A 22 6.79 -0.80 -18.31
N SER A 23 6.17 -1.66 -17.52
CA SER A 23 6.41 -1.73 -16.07
C SER A 23 7.71 -2.49 -15.81
N SER A 24 8.65 -1.89 -15.08
CA SER A 24 9.87 -2.57 -14.65
C SER A 24 9.59 -3.36 -13.36
N ALA A 25 9.93 -4.64 -13.36
CA ALA A 25 9.96 -5.47 -12.15
C ALA A 25 11.30 -5.25 -11.42
N PHE A 26 11.26 -5.25 -10.09
CA PHE A 26 12.47 -5.22 -9.26
C PHE A 26 13.11 -6.62 -9.24
N SER A 27 14.35 -6.74 -9.73
CA SER A 27 15.22 -7.91 -9.49
C SER A 27 16.15 -7.60 -8.32
N PHE A 28 16.22 -8.48 -7.34
CA PHE A 28 17.21 -8.41 -6.26
C PHE A 28 18.35 -9.37 -6.59
N ASP A 29 19.35 -8.90 -7.33
CA ASP A 29 20.50 -9.72 -7.74
C ASP A 29 21.43 -10.11 -6.56
N TRP A 30 21.25 -9.52 -5.38
CA TRP A 30 22.09 -9.77 -4.20
C TRP A 30 21.97 -11.19 -3.61
N PHE A 31 20.96 -11.96 -3.98
CA PHE A 31 20.77 -13.32 -3.46
C PHE A 31 21.39 -14.44 -4.30
N SER A 32 21.85 -14.14 -5.52
CA SER A 32 22.29 -15.15 -6.48
C SER A 32 23.83 -15.16 -6.63
N SER A 33 24.46 -15.85 -5.68
CA SER A 33 25.80 -16.46 -5.72
C SER A 33 27.05 -15.59 -5.92
N ASP A 34 27.94 -15.65 -4.94
CA ASP A 34 29.36 -15.94 -5.17
C ASP A 34 29.67 -17.29 -4.48
N ASP A 35 29.55 -18.38 -5.24
CA ASP A 35 30.01 -19.71 -4.85
C ASP A 35 31.51 -19.84 -5.17
N ASP A 36 32.37 -19.25 -4.34
CA ASP A 36 33.78 -19.62 -4.33
C ASP A 36 33.92 -20.99 -3.65
N ALA A 37 34.15 -22.01 -4.47
CA ALA A 37 34.37 -23.38 -4.07
C ALA A 37 35.46 -23.50 -3.00
N ASN A 38 35.05 -23.77 -1.76
CA ASN A 38 35.92 -24.43 -0.79
C ASN A 38 35.22 -25.70 -0.29
N SER A 39 35.70 -26.84 -0.79
CA SER A 39 35.21 -28.17 -0.44
C SER A 39 35.44 -28.41 1.05
N ILE A 40 34.37 -28.35 1.84
CA ILE A 40 34.37 -28.94 3.18
C ILE A 40 33.66 -30.27 3.07
N ASP A 41 34.48 -31.30 2.98
CA ASP A 41 34.12 -32.71 3.06
C ASP A 41 33.48 -32.97 4.44
N TYR A 42 32.23 -33.43 4.49
CA TYR A 42 31.63 -33.94 5.72
C TYR A 42 31.24 -35.40 5.51
N ASP A 43 32.03 -36.24 6.18
CA ASP A 43 31.92 -37.69 6.27
C ASP A 43 30.48 -38.15 6.55
N SER A 44 29.97 -38.97 5.65
CA SER A 44 28.73 -39.70 5.77
C SER A 44 29.01 -41.08 6.37
N SER A 45 29.06 -41.16 7.70
CA SER A 45 28.93 -42.44 8.41
C SER A 45 27.59 -42.49 9.15
N GLY A 46 26.67 -43.29 8.62
CA GLY A 46 25.36 -43.52 9.20
C GLY A 46 25.42 -44.38 10.45
N THR A 47 24.50 -44.15 11.39
CA THR A 47 23.96 -45.17 12.30
C THR A 47 22.58 -44.75 12.77
N SER A 48 21.67 -45.71 12.72
CA SER A 48 20.25 -45.68 13.03
C SER A 48 19.96 -45.69 14.54
N GLY A 49 18.86 -45.02 14.93
CA GLY A 49 18.12 -45.29 16.17
C GLY A 49 18.21 -44.23 17.26
N GLY A 50 17.05 -43.73 17.71
CA GLY A 50 16.91 -43.04 19.00
C GLY A 50 16.25 -41.65 18.93
N SER A 51 15.00 -41.59 19.38
CA SER A 51 14.25 -40.35 19.66
C SER A 51 15.08 -39.35 20.47
N SER A 52 15.32 -38.18 19.89
CA SER A 52 15.73 -36.97 20.61
C SER A 52 15.42 -35.77 19.73
N GLY A 53 14.71 -34.79 20.31
CA GLY A 53 14.28 -33.59 19.61
C GLY A 53 15.45 -32.88 18.95
N LYS A 54 15.54 -33.00 17.63
CA LYS A 54 16.37 -32.16 16.78
C LYS A 54 15.43 -31.12 16.18
N THR A 55 15.62 -29.87 16.57
CA THR A 55 15.14 -28.75 15.76
C THR A 55 15.68 -28.99 14.36
N ASN A 56 14.83 -29.40 13.44
CA ASN A 56 15.17 -29.48 12.02
C ASN A 56 15.43 -28.05 11.56
N ASN A 57 16.65 -27.58 11.76
CA ASN A 57 17.28 -26.51 11.03
C ASN A 57 17.50 -27.01 9.59
N THR A 58 16.40 -27.35 8.92
CA THR A 58 16.39 -27.48 7.48
C THR A 58 16.81 -26.14 6.94
N ASN A 59 17.95 -26.14 6.27
CA ASN A 59 18.44 -25.08 5.42
C ASN A 59 17.34 -24.73 4.39
N THR A 60 16.34 -23.93 4.79
CA THR A 60 15.23 -23.55 3.93
C THR A 60 15.81 -22.59 2.91
N LYS A 61 16.09 -23.11 1.72
CA LYS A 61 16.62 -22.29 0.63
C LYS A 61 15.69 -21.09 0.44
N PRO A 62 16.21 -19.85 0.39
CA PRO A 62 15.42 -18.67 0.09
C PRO A 62 14.54 -18.95 -1.14
N GLN A 63 13.23 -18.88 -0.96
CA GLN A 63 12.30 -19.03 -2.08
C GLN A 63 12.08 -17.66 -2.69
N GLN A 64 12.32 -17.54 -3.99
CA GLN A 64 11.96 -16.33 -4.72
C GLN A 64 10.45 -16.13 -4.62
N PRO A 65 9.97 -14.91 -4.32
CA PRO A 65 8.53 -14.63 -4.32
C PRO A 65 7.93 -14.89 -5.70
N LEU A 66 6.68 -15.34 -5.72
CA LEU A 66 5.90 -15.52 -6.95
C LEU A 66 5.79 -14.16 -7.66
N LEU A 67 5.97 -14.13 -8.97
CA LEU A 67 5.98 -12.86 -9.72
C LEU A 67 4.66 -12.59 -10.44
N ASN A 68 3.83 -13.61 -10.69
CA ASN A 68 2.55 -13.43 -11.35
C ASN A 68 1.50 -12.98 -10.33
N ALA A 69 0.77 -11.92 -10.65
CA ALA A 69 -0.28 -11.41 -9.79
C ALA A 69 -1.37 -12.47 -9.50
N GLU A 70 -1.70 -13.30 -10.49
CA GLU A 70 -2.68 -14.39 -10.38
C GLU A 70 -2.31 -15.42 -9.29
N ASP A 71 -1.03 -15.52 -8.92
CA ASP A 71 -0.59 -16.42 -7.84
C ASP A 71 -0.79 -15.81 -6.43
N TRP A 72 -1.06 -14.50 -6.34
CA TRP A 72 -1.24 -13.76 -5.08
C TRP A 72 -2.69 -13.33 -4.83
N PHE A 73 -3.47 -13.11 -5.88
CA PHE A 73 -4.82 -12.53 -5.80
C PHE A 73 -5.91 -13.56 -6.10
N LEU A 74 -7.08 -13.37 -5.48
CA LEU A 74 -8.23 -14.26 -5.64
C LEU A 74 -8.85 -14.14 -7.03
N THR A 75 -9.09 -15.26 -7.71
CA THR A 75 -9.87 -15.27 -8.95
C THR A 75 -11.30 -14.74 -8.76
N GLU A 76 -11.96 -14.34 -9.86
CA GLU A 76 -13.36 -13.89 -9.83
C GLU A 76 -14.30 -14.94 -9.21
N GLN A 77 -14.01 -16.23 -9.46
CA GLN A 77 -14.74 -17.34 -8.89
C GLN A 77 -14.54 -17.40 -7.37
N GLU A 78 -13.31 -17.28 -6.88
CA GLU A 78 -13.03 -17.29 -5.44
C GLU A 78 -13.64 -16.08 -4.72
N ILE A 79 -13.66 -14.90 -5.36
CA ILE A 79 -14.37 -13.72 -4.85
C ILE A 79 -15.87 -14.00 -4.74
N THR A 80 -16.45 -14.62 -5.76
CA THR A 80 -17.88 -14.97 -5.83
C THR A 80 -18.24 -16.00 -4.75
N ASP A 81 -17.45 -17.04 -4.60
CA ASP A 81 -17.65 -18.11 -3.63
C ASP A 81 -17.50 -17.59 -2.19
N SER A 82 -16.55 -16.68 -1.95
CA SER A 82 -16.37 -16.00 -0.66
C SER A 82 -17.60 -15.16 -0.24
N ARG A 83 -18.50 -14.85 -1.18
CA ARG A 83 -19.72 -14.07 -0.94
C ARG A 83 -21.01 -14.88 -1.07
N GLY A 84 -20.92 -16.21 -1.01
CA GLY A 84 -22.10 -17.08 -1.10
C GLY A 84 -22.67 -17.17 -2.51
N GLY A 85 -21.82 -17.03 -3.54
CA GLY A 85 -22.19 -17.26 -4.94
C GLY A 85 -22.76 -16.04 -5.67
N VAL A 86 -22.69 -14.83 -5.08
CA VAL A 86 -23.16 -13.59 -5.72
C VAL A 86 -21.98 -12.85 -6.38
N PRO A 87 -21.93 -12.77 -7.73
CA PRO A 87 -20.82 -12.11 -8.43
C PRO A 87 -20.72 -10.61 -8.15
N ARG A 88 -19.52 -10.06 -8.33
CA ARG A 88 -19.19 -8.62 -8.30
C ARG A 88 -18.61 -8.22 -9.63
N GLU A 89 -19.45 -7.70 -10.51
CA GLU A 89 -19.02 -7.21 -11.84
C GLU A 89 -18.26 -5.87 -11.75
N ASP A 90 -18.37 -5.17 -10.62
CA ASP A 90 -17.74 -3.88 -10.34
C ASP A 90 -16.38 -3.98 -9.62
N LEU A 91 -15.87 -5.19 -9.38
CA LEU A 91 -14.63 -5.41 -8.63
C LEU A 91 -13.59 -6.14 -9.49
N SER A 92 -12.46 -5.49 -9.74
CA SER A 92 -11.30 -6.13 -10.38
C SER A 92 -10.55 -7.02 -9.39
N VAL A 93 -10.05 -8.17 -9.85
CA VAL A 93 -9.21 -9.07 -9.04
C VAL A 93 -7.92 -8.39 -8.58
N TYR A 94 -7.26 -7.69 -9.50
CA TYR A 94 -6.07 -6.90 -9.25
C TYR A 94 -6.01 -5.72 -10.21
N THR A 95 -5.16 -4.74 -9.90
CA THR A 95 -4.87 -3.60 -10.77
C THR A 95 -3.41 -3.63 -11.21
N THR A 96 -3.13 -3.09 -12.39
CA THR A 96 -1.77 -2.95 -12.94
C THR A 96 -1.41 -1.48 -13.14
N GLY A 97 -0.11 -1.17 -13.22
CA GLY A 97 0.35 0.22 -13.39
C GLY A 97 0.24 1.09 -12.13
N ASN A 98 0.11 0.48 -10.96
CA ASN A 98 0.06 1.21 -9.69
C ASN A 98 1.40 1.89 -9.40
N LYS A 99 1.35 3.17 -8.99
CA LYS A 99 2.52 3.86 -8.45
C LYS A 99 2.61 3.58 -6.95
N VAL A 100 3.60 2.80 -6.54
CA VAL A 100 3.83 2.43 -5.14
C VAL A 100 5.00 3.23 -4.59
N THR A 101 4.81 3.85 -3.42
CA THR A 101 5.85 4.53 -2.66
C THR A 101 6.11 3.76 -1.37
N SER A 102 7.32 3.25 -1.20
CA SER A 102 7.73 2.57 0.03
C SER A 102 8.31 3.55 1.03
N PHE A 103 7.81 3.53 2.27
CA PHE A 103 8.34 4.33 3.38
C PHE A 103 9.14 3.43 4.30
N THR A 104 10.43 3.74 4.49
CA THR A 104 11.32 2.98 5.37
C THR A 104 11.33 3.51 6.80
N ALA A 105 10.90 4.76 6.99
CA ALA A 105 10.80 5.41 8.28
C ALA A 105 9.36 5.88 8.54
N SER A 106 8.90 5.72 9.79
CA SER A 106 7.52 6.05 10.16
C SER A 106 7.17 7.52 9.94
N ASN A 107 8.13 8.44 10.14
CA ASN A 107 7.89 9.86 9.89
C ASN A 107 7.55 10.15 8.42
N GLN A 108 8.19 9.47 7.46
CA GLN A 108 7.91 9.65 6.04
C GLN A 108 6.46 9.24 5.70
N PHE A 109 5.98 8.16 6.32
CA PHE A 109 4.59 7.72 6.17
C PHE A 109 3.61 8.76 6.73
N TYR A 110 3.82 9.22 7.97
CA TYR A 110 2.90 10.18 8.58
C TYR A 110 2.96 11.57 7.96
N ASP A 111 4.13 11.98 7.44
CA ASP A 111 4.29 13.19 6.64
C ASP A 111 3.45 13.12 5.37
N ALA A 112 3.54 12.01 4.63
CA ALA A 112 2.76 11.82 3.41
C ALA A 112 1.25 11.80 3.70
N VAL A 113 0.83 11.09 4.77
CA VAL A 113 -0.58 11.08 5.21
C VAL A 113 -1.06 12.49 5.53
N TYR A 114 -0.27 13.27 6.29
CA TYR A 114 -0.62 14.66 6.59
C TYR A 114 -0.72 15.50 5.32
N ASP A 115 0.23 15.39 4.41
CA ASP A 115 0.27 16.16 3.16
C ASP A 115 -0.91 15.85 2.25
N ASP A 116 -1.34 14.58 2.17
CA ASP A 116 -2.49 14.16 1.38
C ASP A 116 -3.81 14.62 2.03
N LEU A 117 -3.97 14.41 3.33
CA LEU A 117 -5.16 14.87 4.06
C LEU A 117 -5.28 16.40 4.05
N SER A 118 -4.18 17.13 4.07
CA SER A 118 -4.18 18.60 4.02
C SER A 118 -4.59 19.17 2.66
N LYS A 119 -4.50 18.37 1.59
CA LYS A 119 -4.87 18.75 0.21
C LYS A 119 -6.31 18.40 -0.15
N THR A 120 -7.05 17.75 0.75
CA THR A 120 -8.45 17.41 0.50
C THR A 120 -9.28 18.67 0.25
N LYS A 121 -10.29 18.52 -0.60
CA LYS A 121 -11.22 19.58 -0.99
C LYS A 121 -12.67 19.12 -0.82
N GLU A 122 -13.59 20.02 -1.11
CA GLU A 122 -15.02 19.74 -1.08
C GLU A 122 -15.36 18.52 -1.95
N GLY A 123 -16.15 17.60 -1.39
CA GLY A 123 -16.59 16.37 -2.06
C GLY A 123 -15.62 15.19 -1.99
N ASP A 124 -14.38 15.39 -1.51
CA ASP A 124 -13.45 14.28 -1.30
C ASP A 124 -13.93 13.37 -0.15
N GLN A 125 -13.66 12.06 -0.25
CA GLN A 125 -13.97 11.08 0.78
C GLN A 125 -12.69 10.50 1.38
N VAL A 126 -12.59 10.56 2.70
CA VAL A 126 -11.51 9.97 3.49
C VAL A 126 -12.07 8.82 4.31
N MET A 127 -11.55 7.61 4.06
CA MET A 127 -11.91 6.42 4.80
C MET A 127 -10.68 5.91 5.57
N LEU A 128 -10.80 5.76 6.88
CA LEU A 128 -9.74 5.21 7.74
C LEU A 128 -10.25 3.94 8.41
N ALA A 129 -9.54 2.83 8.23
CA ALA A 129 -9.71 1.63 9.03
C ALA A 129 -8.46 1.44 9.89
N SER A 130 -8.62 1.31 11.21
CA SER A 130 -7.48 1.16 12.12
C SER A 130 -7.76 0.19 13.27
N TRP A 131 -6.71 -0.48 13.72
CA TRP A 131 -6.71 -1.25 14.97
C TRP A 131 -6.77 -0.33 16.19
N LEU A 132 -6.01 0.77 16.17
CA LEU A 132 -6.01 1.78 17.22
C LEU A 132 -5.66 3.13 16.63
N THR A 133 -6.35 4.16 17.10
CA THR A 133 -6.10 5.55 16.73
C THR A 133 -5.75 6.33 17.98
N ALA A 134 -4.61 7.03 17.96
CA ALA A 134 -4.17 7.89 19.04
C ALA A 134 -4.32 9.37 18.64
N LEU A 135 -4.68 10.22 19.60
CA LEU A 135 -4.83 11.67 19.38
C LEU A 135 -3.47 12.38 19.50
N VAL A 136 -2.53 12.00 18.63
CA VAL A 136 -1.16 12.53 18.60
C VAL A 136 -0.89 13.32 17.32
N PRO A 137 0.14 14.18 17.29
CA PRO A 137 0.58 14.85 16.07
C PRO A 137 1.07 13.84 15.03
N LEU A 138 0.68 14.03 13.76
CA LEU A 138 1.24 13.31 12.63
C LEU A 138 2.69 13.74 12.36
N LYS A 139 3.04 15.00 12.68
CA LYS A 139 4.38 15.57 12.48
C LYS A 139 4.94 16.19 13.77
N PRO A 140 5.28 15.38 14.77
CA PRO A 140 5.68 15.86 16.10
C PRO A 140 7.03 16.58 16.13
N ASP A 141 7.85 16.43 15.09
CA ASP A 141 9.13 17.11 14.92
C ASP A 141 8.96 18.60 14.59
N VAL A 142 7.92 18.96 13.84
CA VAL A 142 7.61 20.35 13.45
C VAL A 142 6.48 20.98 14.26
N ASP A 143 5.55 20.16 14.77
CA ASP A 143 4.45 20.59 15.62
C ASP A 143 4.28 19.62 16.81
N PRO A 144 5.15 19.73 17.83
CA PRO A 144 5.13 18.84 18.99
C PRO A 144 3.82 18.90 19.78
N THR A 145 3.10 20.02 19.69
CA THR A 145 1.82 20.22 20.39
C THR A 145 0.63 19.64 19.65
N GLY A 146 0.76 19.35 18.35
CA GLY A 146 -0.34 18.90 17.51
C GLY A 146 -1.37 19.99 17.20
N ALA A 147 -1.06 21.27 17.42
CA ALA A 147 -2.01 22.36 17.20
C ALA A 147 -2.47 22.50 15.74
N LYS A 148 -1.71 21.93 14.79
CA LYS A 148 -2.06 21.87 13.37
C LYS A 148 -2.03 20.45 12.82
N THR A 149 -1.05 19.66 13.25
CA THR A 149 -0.79 18.31 12.73
C THR A 149 -1.39 17.22 13.60
N GLY A 150 -2.07 17.58 14.70
CA GLY A 150 -2.81 16.66 15.55
C GLY A 150 -3.87 15.88 14.77
N PHE A 151 -4.05 14.61 15.11
CA PHE A 151 -5.05 13.76 14.47
C PHE A 151 -6.43 14.44 14.41
N LYS A 152 -6.87 15.02 15.53
CA LYS A 152 -8.17 15.70 15.59
C LYS A 152 -8.23 16.88 14.62
N GLU A 153 -7.21 17.72 14.62
CA GLU A 153 -7.13 18.97 13.85
C GLU A 153 -7.09 18.67 12.34
N VAL A 154 -6.33 17.65 11.94
CA VAL A 154 -6.22 17.24 10.53
C VAL A 154 -7.57 16.74 10.00
N PHE A 155 -8.22 15.82 10.71
CA PHE A 155 -9.50 15.26 10.27
C PHE A 155 -10.66 16.27 10.40
N ALA A 156 -10.65 17.14 11.42
CA ALA A 156 -11.58 18.26 11.50
C ALA A 156 -11.39 19.20 10.30
N GLY A 157 -10.15 19.50 9.93
CA GLY A 157 -9.83 20.32 8.77
C GLY A 157 -10.37 19.73 7.46
N VAL A 158 -10.35 18.40 7.28
CA VAL A 158 -10.96 17.74 6.10
C VAL A 158 -12.46 18.07 6.03
N VAL A 159 -13.17 17.97 7.16
CA VAL A 159 -14.61 18.24 7.25
C VAL A 159 -14.91 19.73 7.04
N GLU A 160 -14.11 20.62 7.63
CA GLU A 160 -14.25 22.07 7.45
C GLU A 160 -14.09 22.50 5.97
N ARG A 161 -13.27 21.78 5.20
CA ARG A 161 -13.11 21.98 3.75
C ARG A 161 -14.25 21.37 2.92
N GLY A 162 -15.27 20.77 3.53
CA GLY A 162 -16.39 20.12 2.84
C GLY A 162 -16.12 18.68 2.41
N GLY A 163 -15.07 18.04 2.92
CA GLY A 163 -14.80 16.62 2.72
C GLY A 163 -15.63 15.73 3.66
N ASN A 164 -15.79 14.46 3.32
CA ASN A 164 -16.41 13.46 4.18
C ASN A 164 -15.35 12.57 4.84
N VAL A 165 -15.48 12.33 6.13
CA VAL A 165 -14.59 11.45 6.90
C VAL A 165 -15.39 10.30 7.49
N SER A 166 -14.98 9.06 7.19
CA SER A 166 -15.52 7.84 7.78
C SER A 166 -14.40 7.03 8.43
N ILE A 167 -14.53 6.74 9.73
CA ILE A 167 -13.50 6.03 10.51
C ILE A 167 -14.09 4.74 11.10
N LEU A 168 -13.48 3.61 10.74
CA LEU A 168 -13.73 2.30 11.35
C LEU A 168 -12.55 1.95 12.25
N ASN A 169 -12.69 2.21 13.55
CA ASN A 169 -11.65 1.91 14.54
C ASN A 169 -12.05 0.72 15.40
N TRP A 170 -11.14 -0.23 15.62
CA TRP A 170 -11.39 -1.33 16.54
C TRP A 170 -11.52 -0.82 17.98
N ALA A 171 -12.60 -1.21 18.65
CA ALA A 171 -12.87 -0.85 20.03
C ALA A 171 -12.06 -1.75 20.99
N SER A 172 -10.76 -1.47 21.12
CA SER A 172 -9.93 -2.12 22.13
C SER A 172 -10.24 -1.57 23.52
N ILE A 173 -10.56 -2.45 24.47
CA ILE A 173 -10.73 -2.11 25.89
C ILE A 173 -9.36 -1.83 26.57
N ALA A 174 -8.24 -2.19 25.93
CA ALA A 174 -6.89 -2.05 26.50
C ALA A 174 -6.27 -0.65 26.29
N GLY A 175 -6.84 0.19 25.42
CA GLY A 175 -6.27 1.51 25.07
C GLY A 175 -6.55 2.63 26.09
N GLY A 176 -7.37 2.37 27.12
CA GLY A 176 -7.83 3.39 28.07
C GLY A 176 -6.84 3.74 29.19
N LEU A 177 -5.58 3.28 29.14
CA LEU A 177 -4.66 3.36 30.29
C LEU A 177 -3.53 4.41 30.20
N TYR A 178 -3.47 5.23 29.16
CA TYR A 178 -2.45 6.29 29.07
C TYR A 178 -3.05 7.63 28.64
N SER A 179 -3.81 8.23 29.55
CA SER A 179 -3.93 9.69 29.62
C SER A 179 -3.06 10.16 30.79
N VAL A 180 -1.93 10.79 30.48
CA VAL A 180 -1.14 11.58 31.44
C VAL A 180 -1.38 13.05 31.14
#